data_AF-A0A973D4H7-F1
#
_entry.id   AF-A0A973D4H7-F1
#
_cell.length_a   1.000
_cell.length_b   1.000
_cell.length_c   1.000
_cell.angle_alpha   90.00
_cell.angle_beta   90.00
_cell.angle_gamma   90.00
#
_symmetry.space_group_name_H-M   'P 1'
#
loop_
_entity.id
_entity.type
_entity.pdbx_description
1 polymer ?
#
loop_
_entity_poly.entity_id
_entity_poly.type
_entity_poly.pdbx_seq_one_letter_code
_entity_poly.pdbx_strand_id
1 'polypeptide(L)'
;MSAIGSRSFPTCVIMDPDGKVIVKSDTLGAFRPTTEDRLKSSLKVVQELLSAREALKEQPDSSSAKVTLQMLEAILQLRPVPRAELEGLDAIEGVPESVRKRFDRWRAVQPVSDLLKEYVAKIRTLPREDKEARTAAFKDASAKMLALHLDGIALDDPRQGIFSDYWRLVFEGAIDARNAEVAARALSIYRRAFGSRPDLKNRIDRMATLLGALRQTLEKRGSAGDDREEPR
;
A
#
# COMPACT_ATOMS: atom_id res chain seq x y z
N MET A 1 3.89 20.30 -13.23
CA MET A 1 3.39 19.75 -11.95
C MET A 1 2.65 20.88 -11.24
N SER A 2 1.48 20.65 -10.65
CA SER A 2 0.83 21.68 -9.81
C SER A 2 1.76 22.01 -8.63
N ALA A 3 1.85 23.29 -8.24
CA ALA A 3 2.74 23.77 -7.18
C ALA A 3 2.56 23.04 -5.83
N ILE A 4 1.39 22.41 -5.62
CA ILE A 4 1.04 21.63 -4.42
C ILE A 4 1.15 20.11 -4.61
N GLY A 5 1.56 19.63 -5.79
CA GLY A 5 1.71 18.20 -6.08
C GLY A 5 0.41 17.37 -5.96
N SER A 6 -0.77 18.01 -6.04
CA SER A 6 -2.07 17.34 -6.02
C SER A 6 -2.29 16.59 -7.34
N ARG A 7 -2.76 15.34 -7.23
CA ARG A 7 -3.00 14.43 -8.36
C ARG A 7 -4.49 14.10 -8.57
N SER A 8 -5.40 14.59 -7.73
CA SER A 8 -6.84 14.34 -7.83
C SER A 8 -7.70 15.44 -7.18
N PHE A 9 -8.98 15.51 -7.55
CA PHE A 9 -9.95 16.44 -6.97
C PHE A 9 -11.09 15.69 -6.27
N PRO A 10 -11.58 16.14 -5.09
CA PRO A 10 -11.05 17.25 -4.29
C PRO A 10 -9.77 16.84 -3.53
N THR A 11 -8.90 17.82 -3.26
CA THR A 11 -7.73 17.66 -2.38
C THR A 11 -7.86 18.64 -1.22
N CYS A 12 -7.67 18.16 0.02
CA CYS A 12 -7.49 19.03 1.18
C CYS A 12 -5.99 19.23 1.41
N VAL A 13 -5.59 20.50 1.59
CA VAL A 13 -4.22 20.91 1.90
C VAL A 13 -4.26 21.74 3.18
N ILE A 14 -3.41 21.39 4.14
CA ILE A 14 -3.16 22.19 5.35
C ILE A 14 -1.67 22.57 5.33
N MET A 15 -1.38 23.86 5.52
CA MET A 15 -0.03 24.42 5.48
C MET A 15 0.31 25.05 6.83
N ASP A 16 1.60 25.11 7.14
CA ASP A 16 2.11 25.93 8.24
C ASP A 16 2.19 27.42 7.83
N PRO A 17 2.49 28.34 8.78
CA PRO A 17 2.63 29.77 8.47
C PRO A 17 3.71 30.10 7.43
N ASP A 18 4.71 29.23 7.26
CA ASP A 18 5.78 29.39 6.27
C ASP A 18 5.38 28.88 4.88
N GLY A 19 4.14 28.40 4.72
CA GLY A 19 3.60 27.86 3.48
C GLY A 19 4.04 26.43 3.18
N LYS A 20 4.67 25.72 4.12
CA LYS A 20 5.02 24.31 3.96
C LYS A 20 3.79 23.45 4.17
N VAL A 21 3.59 22.48 3.26
CA VAL A 21 2.46 21.54 3.35
C VAL A 21 2.65 20.58 4.53
N ILE A 22 1.71 20.60 5.48
CA ILE A 22 1.63 19.67 6.62
C ILE A 22 0.76 18.45 6.27
N VAL A 23 -0.40 18.70 5.66
CA VAL A 23 -1.31 17.63 5.22
C VAL A 23 -1.61 17.81 3.76
N LYS A 24 -1.50 16.70 3.02
CA LYS A 24 -2.07 16.57 1.69
C LYS A 24 -2.94 15.32 1.65
N SER A 25 -4.25 15.50 1.72
CA SER A 25 -5.21 14.41 1.53
C SER A 25 -5.71 14.46 0.08
N ASP A 26 -4.96 13.85 -0.84
CA ASP A 26 -5.46 13.54 -2.19
C ASP A 26 -6.16 12.16 -2.20
N THR A 27 -7.23 12.05 -2.98
CA THR A 27 -8.06 10.83 -3.06
C THR A 27 -7.42 9.70 -3.88
N LEU A 28 -6.20 9.88 -4.42
CA LEU A 28 -5.48 8.91 -5.28
C LEU A 28 -6.38 8.17 -6.30
N GLY A 29 -7.44 8.82 -6.78
CA GLY A 29 -8.36 8.28 -7.80
C GLY A 29 -9.35 7.19 -7.34
N ALA A 30 -9.33 6.74 -6.09
CA ALA A 30 -10.28 5.77 -5.56
C ALA A 30 -10.87 6.27 -4.24
N PHE A 31 -12.20 6.41 -4.19
CA PHE A 31 -13.02 6.73 -3.01
C PHE A 31 -13.52 8.19 -2.90
N ARG A 32 -14.85 8.36 -3.04
CA ARG A 32 -15.65 9.51 -2.58
C ARG A 32 -16.86 8.97 -1.80
N PRO A 33 -16.95 9.21 -0.48
CA PRO A 33 -18.06 10.01 0.07
C PRO A 33 -17.66 10.94 1.26
N THR A 34 -18.50 11.97 1.47
CA THR A 34 -18.57 13.02 2.53
C THR A 34 -17.30 13.83 2.85
N THR A 35 -17.20 14.98 2.19
CA THR A 35 -16.11 15.97 2.22
C THR A 35 -15.80 16.57 3.60
N GLU A 36 -16.71 16.45 4.58
CA GLU A 36 -16.55 16.99 5.94
C GLU A 36 -15.80 16.04 6.87
N ASP A 37 -16.11 14.74 6.86
CA ASP A 37 -15.49 13.77 7.78
C ASP A 37 -13.99 13.60 7.50
N ARG A 38 -13.59 13.67 6.23
CA ARG A 38 -12.17 13.69 5.84
C ARG A 38 -11.47 14.98 6.25
N LEU A 39 -12.14 16.13 6.15
CA LEU A 39 -11.58 17.40 6.61
C LEU A 39 -11.40 17.35 8.14
N LYS A 40 -12.43 16.95 8.89
CA LYS A 40 -12.37 16.73 10.34
C LYS A 40 -11.25 15.76 10.71
N SER A 41 -11.11 14.66 9.98
CA SER A 41 -10.03 13.69 10.20
C SER A 41 -8.65 14.28 9.94
N SER A 42 -8.50 15.11 8.90
CA SER A 42 -7.23 15.78 8.56
C SER A 42 -6.87 16.82 9.62
N LEU A 43 -7.84 17.65 10.02
CA LEU A 43 -7.68 18.65 11.09
C LEU A 43 -7.34 17.98 12.43
N LYS A 44 -7.97 16.85 12.75
CA LYS A 44 -7.66 16.09 13.98
C LYS A 44 -6.19 15.67 14.03
N VAL A 45 -5.64 15.16 12.92
CA VAL A 45 -4.22 14.75 12.87
C VAL A 45 -3.28 15.96 12.99
N VAL A 46 -3.64 17.10 12.38
CA VAL A 46 -2.85 18.34 12.54
C VAL A 46 -2.90 18.82 13.99
N GLN A 47 -4.06 18.79 14.63
CA GLN A 47 -4.18 19.17 16.04
C GLN A 47 -3.34 18.24 16.93
N GLU A 48 -3.35 16.93 16.67
CA GLU A 48 -2.49 15.94 17.34
C GLU A 48 -1.01 16.30 17.14
N LEU A 49 -0.58 16.68 15.93
CA LEU A 49 0.79 17.11 15.62
C LEU A 49 1.19 18.36 16.41
N LEU A 50 0.34 19.39 16.41
CA LEU A 50 0.61 20.65 17.12
C LEU A 50 0.73 20.41 18.63
N SER A 51 -0.20 19.64 19.19
CA SER A 51 -0.19 19.27 20.61
C SER A 51 1.08 18.48 20.98
N ALA A 52 1.53 17.57 20.10
CA ALA A 52 2.77 16.82 20.31
C ALA A 52 4.02 17.72 20.26
N ARG A 53 4.04 18.73 19.37
CA ARG A 53 5.12 19.73 19.32
C ARG A 53 5.16 20.58 20.58
N GLU A 54 4.01 20.98 21.11
CA GLU A 54 3.91 21.73 22.37
C GLU A 54 4.37 20.89 23.56
N ALA A 55 3.88 19.64 23.68
CA ALA A 55 4.29 18.73 24.75
C ALA A 55 5.81 18.48 24.75
N LEU A 56 6.44 18.36 23.58
CA LEU A 56 7.89 18.21 23.49
C LEU A 56 8.65 19.49 23.86
N LYS A 57 8.10 20.68 23.59
CA LYS A 57 8.69 21.95 24.05
C LYS A 57 8.65 22.07 25.57
N GLU A 58 7.54 21.68 26.17
CA GLU A 58 7.37 21.69 27.64
C GLU A 58 8.22 20.63 28.32
N GLN A 59 8.40 19.47 27.69
CA GLN A 59 9.18 18.34 28.22
C GLN A 59 10.19 17.82 27.17
N PRO A 60 11.32 18.53 26.96
CA PRO A 60 12.30 18.18 25.93
C PRO A 60 12.93 16.80 26.09
N ASP A 61 12.92 16.24 27.30
CA ASP A 61 13.50 14.93 27.61
C ASP A 61 12.48 13.78 27.61
N SER A 62 11.19 14.08 27.44
CA SER A 62 10.13 13.06 27.45
C SER A 62 10.22 12.15 26.23
N SER A 63 10.53 10.87 26.47
CA SER A 63 10.56 9.84 25.43
C SER A 63 9.19 9.67 24.76
N SER A 64 8.09 9.72 25.52
CA SER A 64 6.74 9.59 24.96
C SER A 64 6.36 10.78 24.07
N ALA A 65 6.77 12.01 24.43
CA ALA A 65 6.56 13.20 23.60
C ALA A 65 7.36 13.13 22.30
N LYS A 66 8.66 12.76 22.37
CA LYS A 66 9.52 12.57 21.19
C LYS A 66 8.94 11.55 20.23
N VAL A 67 8.55 10.39 20.75
CA VAL A 67 8.03 9.27 19.95
C VAL A 67 6.66 9.60 19.36
N THR A 68 5.78 10.26 20.12
CA THR A 68 4.48 10.73 19.61
C THR A 68 4.66 11.68 18.44
N LEU A 69 5.56 12.67 18.57
CA LEU A 69 5.88 13.59 17.48
C LEU A 69 6.45 12.84 16.26
N GLN A 70 7.42 11.94 16.47
CA GLN A 70 8.05 11.17 15.41
C GLN A 70 7.04 10.30 14.65
N MET A 71 6.13 9.62 15.34
CA MET A 71 5.05 8.84 14.71
C MET A 71 4.15 9.72 13.83
N LEU A 72 3.76 10.91 14.33
CA LEU A 72 2.90 11.84 13.60
C LEU A 72 3.62 12.43 12.38
N GLU A 73 4.89 12.79 12.51
CA GLU A 73 5.72 13.24 11.38
C GLU A 73 5.87 12.18 10.29
N ALA A 74 6.04 10.91 10.69
CA ALA A 74 6.12 9.78 9.77
C ALA A 74 4.79 9.53 9.03
N ILE A 75 3.67 9.48 9.78
CA ILE A 75 2.32 9.34 9.21
C ILE A 75 2.03 10.44 8.19
N LEU A 76 2.43 11.68 8.50
CA LEU A 76 2.24 12.85 7.65
C LEU A 76 3.30 13.01 6.56
N GLN A 77 4.32 12.15 6.53
CA GLN A 77 5.44 12.19 5.58
C GLN A 77 6.13 13.57 5.53
N LEU A 78 6.24 14.25 6.69
CA LEU A 78 6.84 15.59 6.78
C LEU A 78 8.36 15.60 6.59
N ARG A 79 8.97 14.44 6.85
CA ARG A 79 10.38 14.16 6.61
C ARG A 79 10.55 12.67 6.27
N PRO A 80 11.61 12.29 5.54
CA PRO A 80 12.01 10.90 5.44
C PRO A 80 12.37 10.39 6.84
N VAL A 81 11.77 9.29 7.26
CA VAL A 81 12.13 8.59 8.49
C VAL A 81 12.59 7.18 8.11
N PRO A 82 13.87 6.81 8.35
CA PRO A 82 14.36 5.47 8.11
C PRO A 82 13.51 4.42 8.82
N ARG A 83 13.30 3.26 8.19
CA ARG A 83 12.51 2.16 8.78
C ARG A 83 13.07 1.72 10.14
N ALA A 84 14.39 1.69 10.30
CA ALA A 84 15.06 1.38 11.56
C ALA A 84 14.71 2.36 12.70
N GLU A 85 14.44 3.63 12.39
CA GLU A 85 14.00 4.61 13.40
C GLU A 85 12.54 4.41 13.82
N LEU A 86 11.77 3.60 13.09
CA LEU A 86 10.35 3.32 13.32
C LEU A 86 10.12 1.99 14.06
N GLU A 87 11.17 1.20 14.23
CA GLU A 87 11.15 -0.08 14.95
C GLU A 87 11.09 0.18 16.45
N GLY A 88 10.21 -0.55 17.15
CA GLY A 88 10.07 -0.47 18.61
C GLY A 88 9.36 0.79 19.14
N LEU A 89 9.04 1.77 18.29
CA LEU A 89 8.31 2.98 18.72
C LEU A 89 6.95 2.66 19.35
N ASP A 90 6.28 1.60 18.88
CA ASP A 90 4.99 1.12 19.36
C ASP A 90 5.03 0.54 20.78
N ALA A 91 6.21 0.15 21.26
CA ALA A 91 6.40 -0.38 22.61
C ALA A 91 6.55 0.72 23.69
N ILE A 92 6.64 1.99 23.30
CA ILE A 92 6.86 3.10 24.23
C ILE A 92 5.57 3.44 24.99
N GLU A 93 5.64 3.37 26.31
CA GLU A 93 4.54 3.74 27.20
C GLU A 93 4.25 5.25 27.14
N GLY A 94 3.00 5.63 27.46
CA GLY A 94 2.57 7.03 27.49
C GLY A 94 2.26 7.65 26.12
N VAL A 95 2.55 6.97 25.00
CA VAL A 95 2.06 7.41 23.68
C VAL A 95 0.52 7.32 23.65
N PRO A 96 -0.22 8.27 23.05
CA PRO A 96 -1.67 8.15 22.92
C PRO A 96 -2.07 6.93 22.07
N GLU A 97 -3.06 6.16 22.53
CA GLU A 97 -3.52 4.95 21.83
C GLU A 97 -4.04 5.25 20.41
N SER A 98 -4.67 6.42 20.21
CA SER A 98 -5.12 6.88 18.89
C SER A 98 -3.96 7.04 17.90
N VAL A 99 -2.81 7.53 18.37
CA VAL A 99 -1.59 7.72 17.58
C VAL A 99 -0.98 6.35 17.26
N ARG A 100 -0.82 5.47 18.25
CA ARG A 100 -0.33 4.09 18.04
C ARG A 100 -1.13 3.35 16.98
N LYS A 101 -2.46 3.26 17.13
CA LYS A 101 -3.34 2.60 16.16
C LYS A 101 -3.26 3.21 14.75
N ARG A 102 -3.01 4.52 14.64
CA ARG A 102 -2.83 5.19 13.34
C ARG A 102 -1.47 4.86 12.74
N PHE A 103 -0.44 4.85 13.57
CA PHE A 103 0.93 4.51 13.19
C PHE A 103 1.03 3.07 12.70
N ASP A 104 0.42 2.10 13.40
CA ASP A 104 0.42 0.69 12.97
C ASP A 104 -0.27 0.50 11.62
N ARG A 105 -1.44 1.12 11.44
CA ARG A 105 -2.14 1.14 10.14
C ARG A 105 -1.30 1.77 9.05
N TRP A 106 -0.62 2.86 9.35
CA TRP A 106 0.28 3.51 8.40
C TRP A 106 1.48 2.62 8.07
N ARG A 107 2.16 2.02 9.06
CA ARG A 107 3.29 1.08 8.85
C ARG A 107 2.89 -0.11 7.97
N ALA A 108 1.67 -0.64 8.15
CA ALA A 108 1.16 -1.73 7.32
C ALA A 108 0.94 -1.31 5.84
N VAL A 109 0.52 -0.07 5.59
CA VAL A 109 0.14 0.39 4.23
C VAL A 109 1.27 1.14 3.51
N GLN A 110 2.21 1.72 4.25
CA GLN A 110 3.25 2.58 3.69
C GLN A 110 4.17 1.86 2.69
N PRO A 111 4.68 0.64 2.94
CA PRO A 111 5.52 -0.07 1.97
C PRO A 111 4.81 -0.31 0.64
N VAL A 112 3.52 -0.65 0.71
CA VAL A 112 2.67 -0.82 -0.48
C VAL A 112 2.52 0.51 -1.23
N SER A 113 2.27 1.60 -0.50
CA SER A 113 2.10 2.94 -1.09
C SER A 113 3.37 3.42 -1.78
N ASP A 114 4.54 3.19 -1.18
CA ASP A 114 5.82 3.60 -1.74
C ASP A 114 6.17 2.79 -2.98
N LEU A 115 5.95 1.47 -2.95
CA LEU A 115 6.14 0.61 -4.13
C LEU A 115 5.23 1.02 -5.29
N LEU A 116 3.96 1.34 -5.02
CA LEU A 116 3.03 1.83 -6.05
C LEU A 116 3.46 3.20 -6.61
N LYS A 117 3.92 4.11 -5.74
CA LYS A 117 4.44 5.42 -6.18
C LYS A 117 5.67 5.26 -7.06
N GLU A 118 6.62 4.43 -6.67
CA GLU A 118 7.84 4.12 -7.43
C GLU A 118 7.48 3.52 -8.79
N TYR A 119 6.62 2.50 -8.80
CA TYR A 119 6.15 1.86 -10.02
C TYR A 119 5.48 2.86 -10.97
N VAL A 120 4.55 3.69 -10.48
CA VAL A 120 3.88 4.70 -11.30
C VAL A 120 4.86 5.76 -11.82
N ALA A 121 5.83 6.18 -11.00
CA ALA A 121 6.87 7.12 -11.42
C ALA A 121 7.70 6.54 -12.56
N LYS A 122 8.19 5.30 -12.41
CA LYS A 122 8.96 4.58 -13.43
C LYS A 122 8.16 4.39 -14.72
N ILE A 123 6.90 3.97 -14.64
CA ILE A 123 6.06 3.78 -15.84
C ILE A 123 5.80 5.09 -16.60
N ARG A 124 5.83 6.24 -15.93
CA ARG A 124 5.65 7.56 -16.55
C ARG A 124 6.89 8.06 -17.28
N THR A 125 8.07 7.57 -16.94
CA THR A 125 9.31 7.92 -17.66
C THR A 125 9.52 7.08 -18.91
N LEU A 126 8.83 5.93 -19.01
CA LEU A 126 8.93 5.04 -20.18
C LEU A 126 7.98 5.47 -21.31
N PRO A 127 8.43 5.45 -22.58
CA PRO A 127 7.56 5.62 -23.75
C PRO A 127 6.37 4.65 -23.72
N ARG A 128 5.24 5.01 -24.34
CA ARG A 128 4.05 4.14 -24.34
C ARG A 128 4.22 2.94 -25.28
N GLU A 129 5.04 3.13 -26.31
CA GLU A 129 5.34 2.21 -27.39
C GLU A 129 6.33 1.13 -26.93
N ASP A 130 7.15 1.43 -25.93
CA ASP A 130 8.10 0.49 -25.33
C ASP A 130 7.39 -0.51 -24.40
N LYS A 131 6.67 -1.44 -25.02
CA LYS A 131 5.89 -2.48 -24.33
C LYS A 131 6.79 -3.42 -23.52
N GLU A 132 8.03 -3.62 -23.94
CA GLU A 132 8.96 -4.53 -23.29
C GLU A 132 9.44 -3.95 -21.96
N ALA A 133 9.96 -2.72 -21.95
CA ALA A 133 10.40 -2.07 -20.70
C ALA A 133 9.24 -1.89 -19.71
N ARG A 134 8.03 -1.58 -20.20
CA ARG A 134 6.83 -1.48 -19.37
C ARG A 134 6.44 -2.81 -18.76
N THR A 135 6.51 -3.90 -19.54
CA THR A 135 6.28 -5.27 -19.05
C THR A 135 7.31 -5.65 -17.98
N ALA A 136 8.59 -5.36 -18.21
CA ALA A 136 9.66 -5.62 -17.26
C ALA A 136 9.45 -4.85 -15.94
N ALA A 137 9.09 -3.57 -16.02
CA ALA A 137 8.76 -2.76 -14.84
C ALA A 137 7.53 -3.29 -14.09
N PHE A 138 6.52 -3.78 -14.81
CA PHE A 138 5.35 -4.41 -14.21
C PHE A 138 5.70 -5.71 -13.47
N LYS A 139 6.56 -6.56 -14.06
CA LYS A 139 7.03 -7.80 -13.42
C LYS A 139 7.87 -7.52 -12.18
N ASP A 140 8.80 -6.57 -12.25
CA ASP A 140 9.60 -6.15 -11.10
C ASP A 140 8.71 -5.66 -9.94
N ALA A 141 7.74 -4.81 -10.24
CA ALA A 141 6.77 -4.34 -9.23
C ALA A 141 5.91 -5.48 -8.68
N SER A 142 5.50 -6.44 -9.52
CA SER A 142 4.68 -7.59 -9.12
C SER A 142 5.44 -8.53 -8.17
N ALA A 143 6.72 -8.80 -8.46
CA ALA A 143 7.58 -9.62 -7.61
C ALA A 143 7.79 -8.96 -6.24
N LYS A 144 8.13 -7.66 -6.20
CA LYS A 144 8.26 -6.89 -4.96
C LYS A 144 6.95 -6.86 -4.17
N MET A 145 5.82 -6.70 -4.85
CA MET A 145 4.51 -6.66 -4.20
C MET A 145 4.12 -8.02 -3.60
N LEU A 146 4.43 -9.12 -4.28
CA LEU A 146 4.26 -10.46 -3.72
C LEU A 146 5.13 -10.65 -2.48
N ALA A 147 6.40 -10.24 -2.52
CA ALA A 147 7.30 -10.36 -1.37
C ALA A 147 6.73 -9.61 -0.15
N LEU A 148 6.27 -8.37 -0.35
CA LEU A 148 5.57 -7.60 0.69
C LEU A 148 4.32 -8.30 1.22
N HIS A 149 3.53 -8.94 0.34
CA HIS A 149 2.35 -9.70 0.75
C HIS A 149 2.71 -10.93 1.61
N LEU A 150 3.77 -11.65 1.24
CA LEU A 150 4.23 -12.84 1.94
C LEU A 150 4.91 -12.52 3.27
N ASP A 151 5.51 -11.33 3.41
CA ASP A 151 6.09 -10.81 4.68
C ASP A 151 5.03 -10.47 5.74
N GLY A 152 3.77 -10.89 5.52
CA GLY A 152 2.71 -10.69 6.49
C GLY A 152 2.29 -9.24 6.62
N ILE A 153 2.48 -8.42 5.56
CA ILE A 153 1.77 -7.13 5.46
C ILE A 153 0.28 -7.44 5.41
N ALA A 154 -0.29 -7.48 6.61
CA ALA A 154 -1.69 -7.65 6.86
C ALA A 154 -2.35 -6.35 6.45
N LEU A 155 -2.74 -6.29 5.18
CA LEU A 155 -3.70 -5.30 4.77
C LEU A 155 -5.06 -5.57 5.43
N ASP A 156 -5.23 -6.30 6.55
CA ASP A 156 -6.51 -6.59 7.25
C ASP A 156 -7.31 -5.34 7.70
N ASP A 157 -6.89 -4.16 7.27
CA ASP A 157 -7.73 -2.99 7.16
C ASP A 157 -8.89 -3.24 6.15
N PRO A 158 -10.15 -2.88 6.49
CA PRO A 158 -11.31 -2.91 5.57
C PRO A 158 -11.06 -2.26 4.19
N ARG A 159 -10.00 -1.47 4.07
CA ARG A 159 -9.50 -0.85 2.84
C ARG A 159 -8.78 -1.82 1.87
N GLN A 160 -8.64 -3.13 2.15
CA GLN A 160 -8.07 -4.12 1.20
C GLN A 160 -8.66 -3.99 -0.20
N GLY A 161 -9.98 -3.83 -0.29
CA GLY A 161 -10.69 -3.71 -1.56
C GLY A 161 -10.49 -2.38 -2.29
N ILE A 162 -9.67 -1.46 -1.79
CA ILE A 162 -9.49 -0.11 -2.38
C ILE A 162 -8.33 -0.10 -3.37
N PHE A 163 -7.30 -0.92 -3.18
CA PHE A 163 -6.12 -0.92 -4.03
C PHE A 163 -6.22 -1.96 -5.14
N SER A 164 -6.91 -1.61 -6.23
CA SER A 164 -6.98 -2.45 -7.44
C SER A 164 -5.60 -2.88 -7.92
N ASP A 165 -4.63 -1.96 -7.98
CA ASP A 165 -3.28 -2.27 -8.44
C ASP A 165 -2.50 -3.17 -7.47
N TYR A 166 -2.75 -3.09 -6.15
CA TYR A 166 -2.13 -4.00 -5.18
C TYR A 166 -2.47 -5.46 -5.51
N TRP A 167 -3.76 -5.81 -5.54
CA TRP A 167 -4.19 -7.19 -5.77
C TRP A 167 -3.83 -7.69 -7.16
N ARG A 168 -3.78 -6.79 -8.14
CA ARG A 168 -3.31 -7.12 -9.48
C ARG A 168 -1.82 -7.49 -9.48
N LEU A 169 -0.97 -6.69 -8.83
CA LEU A 169 0.47 -6.95 -8.75
C LEU A 169 0.77 -8.19 -7.92
N VAL A 170 0.08 -8.40 -6.78
CA VAL A 170 0.19 -9.63 -5.99
C VAL A 170 -0.19 -10.86 -6.83
N PHE A 171 -1.30 -10.78 -7.57
CA PHE A 171 -1.74 -11.88 -8.43
C PHE A 171 -0.68 -12.22 -9.49
N GLU A 172 -0.19 -11.23 -10.23
CA GLU A 172 0.77 -11.47 -11.31
C GLU A 172 2.11 -11.97 -10.75
N GLY A 173 2.57 -11.45 -9.62
CA GLY A 173 3.74 -11.97 -8.91
C GLY A 173 3.54 -13.41 -8.48
N ALA A 174 2.35 -13.76 -7.98
CA ALA A 174 2.02 -15.13 -7.59
C ALA A 174 1.94 -16.10 -8.78
N ILE A 175 1.47 -15.64 -9.94
CA ILE A 175 1.52 -16.42 -11.19
C ILE A 175 2.97 -16.71 -11.59
N ASP A 176 3.83 -15.69 -11.61
CA ASP A 176 5.25 -15.83 -11.95
C ASP A 176 5.99 -16.74 -10.95
N ALA A 177 5.67 -16.63 -9.66
CA ALA A 177 6.20 -17.49 -8.59
C ALA A 177 5.54 -18.87 -8.50
N ARG A 178 4.57 -19.18 -9.38
CA ARG A 178 3.77 -20.42 -9.38
C ARG A 178 3.04 -20.72 -8.06
N ASN A 179 2.70 -19.68 -7.31
CA ASN A 179 1.95 -19.79 -6.06
C ASN A 179 0.43 -19.70 -6.34
N ALA A 180 -0.19 -20.85 -6.60
CA ALA A 180 -1.61 -20.91 -6.97
C ALA A 180 -2.56 -20.50 -5.82
N GLU A 181 -2.15 -20.69 -4.57
CA GLU A 181 -2.96 -20.32 -3.40
C GLU A 181 -3.08 -18.80 -3.27
N VAL A 182 -1.93 -18.10 -3.29
CA VAL A 182 -1.91 -16.64 -3.22
C VAL A 182 -2.59 -16.02 -4.44
N ALA A 183 -2.36 -16.57 -5.64
CA ALA A 183 -3.04 -16.13 -6.85
C ALA A 183 -4.58 -16.29 -6.74
N ALA A 184 -5.05 -17.43 -6.22
CA ALA A 184 -6.48 -17.66 -6.00
C ALA A 184 -7.08 -16.68 -4.97
N ARG A 185 -6.39 -16.45 -3.86
CA ARG A 185 -6.81 -15.48 -2.83
C ARG A 185 -6.88 -14.07 -3.39
N ALA A 186 -5.85 -13.63 -4.11
CA ALA A 186 -5.80 -12.31 -4.74
C ALA A 186 -6.94 -12.11 -5.74
N LEU A 187 -7.21 -13.10 -6.61
CA LEU A 187 -8.33 -13.05 -7.55
C LEU A 187 -9.69 -13.01 -6.83
N SER A 188 -9.86 -13.79 -5.77
CA SER A 188 -11.10 -13.82 -4.98
C SER A 188 -11.40 -12.44 -4.38
N ILE A 189 -10.40 -11.82 -3.75
CA ILE A 189 -10.54 -10.48 -3.14
C ILE A 189 -10.77 -9.43 -4.24
N TYR A 190 -10.00 -9.48 -5.33
CA TYR A 190 -10.18 -8.56 -6.45
C TYR A 190 -11.59 -8.65 -7.04
N ARG A 191 -12.10 -9.87 -7.28
CA ARG A 191 -13.45 -10.09 -7.81
C ARG A 191 -14.52 -9.62 -6.83
N ARG A 192 -14.36 -9.86 -5.53
CA ARG A 192 -15.30 -9.39 -4.50
C ARG A 192 -15.37 -7.86 -4.47
N ALA A 193 -14.23 -7.18 -4.56
CA ALA A 193 -14.15 -5.72 -4.48
C ALA A 193 -14.56 -5.01 -5.79
N PHE A 194 -14.27 -5.61 -6.94
CA PHE A 194 -14.36 -4.94 -8.24
C PHE A 194 -15.21 -5.66 -9.29
N GLY A 195 -15.84 -6.79 -8.95
CA GLY A 195 -16.57 -7.63 -9.91
C GLY A 195 -17.82 -6.98 -10.51
N SER A 196 -18.42 -6.00 -9.83
CA SER A 196 -19.55 -5.23 -10.34
C SER A 196 -19.16 -4.16 -11.37
N ARG A 197 -17.85 -3.89 -11.56
CA ARG A 197 -17.34 -2.86 -12.46
C ARG A 197 -17.19 -3.40 -13.89
N PRO A 198 -17.99 -2.94 -14.86
CA PRO A 198 -17.95 -3.46 -16.23
C PRO A 198 -16.58 -3.27 -16.90
N ASP A 199 -15.91 -2.16 -16.62
CA ASP A 199 -14.59 -1.82 -17.15
C ASP A 199 -13.47 -2.78 -16.72
N LEU A 200 -13.69 -3.56 -15.65
CA LEU A 200 -12.72 -4.49 -15.10
C LEU A 200 -13.02 -5.96 -15.42
N LYS A 201 -14.14 -6.26 -16.08
CA LYS A 201 -14.54 -7.64 -16.42
C LYS A 201 -13.46 -8.38 -17.20
N ASN A 202 -12.96 -7.80 -18.29
CA ASN A 202 -11.92 -8.42 -19.12
C ASN A 202 -10.63 -8.73 -18.33
N ARG A 203 -10.30 -7.90 -17.34
CA ARG A 203 -9.14 -8.13 -16.47
C ARG A 203 -9.38 -9.31 -15.54
N ILE A 204 -10.55 -9.39 -14.92
CA ILE A 204 -10.93 -10.50 -14.04
C ILE A 204 -10.95 -11.82 -14.82
N ASP A 205 -11.48 -11.80 -16.04
CA ASP A 205 -11.51 -12.97 -16.93
C ASP A 205 -10.08 -13.42 -17.27
N ARG A 206 -9.18 -12.49 -17.62
CA ARG A 206 -7.75 -12.80 -17.86
C ARG A 206 -7.07 -13.43 -16.62
N MET A 207 -7.30 -12.87 -15.43
CA MET A 207 -6.75 -13.42 -14.20
C MET A 207 -7.28 -14.84 -13.95
N ALA A 208 -8.58 -15.09 -14.17
CA ALA A 208 -9.15 -16.42 -14.02
C ALA A 208 -8.53 -17.44 -14.99
N THR A 209 -8.33 -17.06 -16.25
CA THR A 209 -7.66 -17.90 -17.26
C THR A 209 -6.22 -18.24 -16.86
N LEU A 210 -5.44 -17.25 -16.41
CA LEU A 210 -4.05 -17.46 -15.98
C LEU A 210 -3.97 -18.41 -14.77
N LEU A 211 -4.86 -18.24 -13.79
CA LEU A 211 -4.92 -19.13 -12.63
C LEU A 211 -5.30 -20.57 -13.03
N GLY A 212 -6.26 -20.72 -13.96
CA GLY A 212 -6.65 -22.02 -14.49
C GLY A 212 -5.48 -22.73 -15.19
N ALA A 213 -4.76 -22.01 -16.05
CA ALA A 213 -3.58 -22.53 -16.74
C ALA A 213 -2.45 -22.92 -15.77
N LEU A 214 -2.22 -22.11 -14.72
CA LEU A 214 -1.25 -22.44 -13.68
C LEU A 214 -1.62 -23.75 -12.95
N ARG A 215 -2.87 -23.89 -12.52
CA ARG A 215 -3.36 -25.10 -11.84
C ARG A 215 -3.18 -26.36 -12.70
N GLN A 216 -3.59 -26.31 -13.96
CA GLN A 216 -3.38 -27.42 -14.91
C GLN A 216 -1.90 -27.76 -15.09
N THR A 217 -1.03 -26.76 -15.11
CA THR A 217 0.43 -26.96 -15.24
C THR A 217 1.01 -27.63 -14.00
N LEU A 218 0.54 -27.25 -12.81
CA LEU A 218 0.97 -27.84 -11.54
C LEU A 218 0.46 -29.29 -11.39
N GLU A 219 -0.80 -29.56 -11.76
CA GLU A 219 -1.40 -30.90 -11.74
C GLU A 219 -0.64 -31.87 -12.67
N LYS A 220 -0.37 -31.48 -13.92
CA LYS A 220 0.40 -32.29 -14.88
C LYS A 220 1.83 -32.62 -14.40
N ARG A 221 2.42 -31.74 -13.59
CA ARG A 221 3.76 -31.94 -13.05
C ARG A 221 3.76 -32.82 -11.80
N GLY A 222 2.70 -32.74 -11.00
CA GLY A 222 2.46 -33.67 -9.89
C GLY A 222 2.25 -35.09 -10.38
N SER A 223 1.47 -35.28 -11.45
CA SER A 223 1.25 -36.61 -12.04
C SER A 223 2.51 -37.18 -12.71
N ALA A 224 3.32 -36.36 -13.38
CA ALA A 224 4.57 -36.81 -14.01
C ALA A 224 5.73 -37.08 -13.04
N GLY A 225 5.60 -36.66 -11.77
CA GLY A 225 6.57 -36.93 -10.71
C GLY A 225 6.34 -38.26 -9.99
N ASP A 226 5.13 -38.81 -10.08
CA ASP A 226 4.72 -40.06 -9.44
C ASP A 226 5.06 -41.31 -10.31
N ASP A 227 5.23 -41.11 -11.62
CA ASP A 227 5.60 -42.18 -12.58
C ASP A 227 7.12 -42.49 -12.62
N ARG A 228 7.92 -42.03 -11.63
CA ARG A 228 9.37 -42.31 -11.54
C ARG A 228 9.80 -42.95 -10.21
N GLU A 229 8.96 -43.78 -9.60
CA GLU A 229 9.46 -44.85 -8.73
C GLU A 229 9.63 -46.15 -9.54
N GLU A 230 10.87 -46.65 -9.50
CA GLU A 230 11.48 -47.65 -10.38
C GLU A 230 10.78 -49.03 -10.39
N PRO A 231 10.77 -49.75 -11.53
CA PRO A 231 10.77 -51.20 -11.49
C PRO A 231 12.23 -51.71 -11.35
N ARG A 232 12.50 -52.24 -10.15
CA ARG A 232 13.46 -53.29 -9.74
C ARG A 232 14.61 -53.68 -10.69
#